data_AF-A0A6N3F6G0-F1
#
_entry.id   AF-A0A6N3F6G0-F1
#
_cell.length_a   1.000
_cell.length_b   1.000
_cell.length_c   1.000
_cell.angle_alpha   90.00
_cell.angle_beta   90.00
_cell.angle_gamma   90.00
#
_symmetry.space_group_name_H-M   'P 1'
#
loop_
_entity.id
_entity.type
_entity.pdbx_description
1 polymer ?
#
loop_
_entity_poly.entity_id
_entity_poly.type
_entity_poly.pdbx_seq_one_letter_code
_entity_poly.pdbx_strand_id
1 'polypeptide(L)'
;MDNHLEVVVNSFAADVVTNESIQLRKGPRDFVNTFSLGSNVLYDIGIDQSHSCTGICIQPVDGDDILILELDNKTLSLEHYRRTLKTILTKTLSKINIRYCVLEEPLPFISGNQNKALVTLKNDLISLFRDSGYFNIKHFDLIKPQSWRKGLITKDNPYGPKTKLATVHEIQKLYPVTKKFVPCYTHESGYDGFDACGIIIGYKQRHAVNNDSSITKILGPRNTTKQGCAIYCYCDANDQTELQELIRAINSYTPNLGSPVVKIYNDEDILYGNQKMSLVDDFTITAVTTPVDIVSVALKYKFTMEDGKQLFMIVLPLKKLKVSLIEYLEYNKIMYEEIY
;
A
#
# COMPACT_ATOMS: atom_id res chain seq x y z
N MET A 1 18.76 19.04 30.73
CA MET A 1 17.58 18.36 30.16
C MET A 1 18.12 17.45 29.09
N ASP A 2 18.18 16.16 29.36
CA ASP A 2 18.71 15.19 28.42
C ASP A 2 17.69 14.99 27.29
N ASN A 3 18.14 15.19 26.05
CA ASN A 3 17.32 15.07 24.86
C ASN A 3 17.08 13.57 24.60
N HIS A 4 15.87 13.09 24.87
CA HIS A 4 15.55 11.67 24.76
C HIS A 4 14.74 11.38 23.49
N LEU A 5 15.35 10.61 22.60
CA LEU A 5 14.68 9.85 21.55
C LEU A 5 14.65 8.41 22.02
N GLU A 6 13.47 7.79 22.06
CA GLU A 6 13.29 6.43 22.55
C GLU A 6 12.86 5.53 21.38
N VAL A 7 13.56 4.42 21.21
CA VAL A 7 13.08 3.31 20.36
C VAL A 7 12.40 2.31 21.28
N VAL A 8 11.10 2.13 21.11
CA VAL A 8 10.33 1.07 21.76
C VAL A 8 10.26 -0.10 20.80
N VAL A 9 10.73 -1.26 21.24
CA VAL A 9 10.72 -2.51 20.47
C VAL A 9 9.74 -3.45 21.14
N ASN A 10 8.77 -3.97 20.39
CA ASN A 10 7.87 -5.02 20.86
C ASN A 10 7.80 -6.16 19.82
N SER A 11 8.12 -7.38 20.23
CA SER A 11 8.06 -8.59 19.38
C SER A 11 6.96 -9.53 19.87
N PHE A 12 6.27 -10.18 18.92
CA PHE A 12 5.05 -10.94 19.17
C PHE A 12 4.97 -12.16 18.27
N ALA A 13 4.33 -13.24 18.74
CA ALA A 13 4.00 -14.45 17.98
C ALA A 13 2.48 -14.70 18.02
N ALA A 14 1.88 -15.18 16.92
CA ALA A 14 0.43 -15.48 16.90
C ALA A 14 0.07 -16.71 17.76
N ASP A 15 0.92 -17.74 17.74
CA ASP A 15 0.63 -19.06 18.32
C ASP A 15 1.61 -19.50 19.41
N VAL A 16 1.73 -18.76 20.54
CA VAL A 16 2.32 -19.38 21.75
C VAL A 16 1.82 -18.79 23.08
N VAL A 17 1.38 -19.71 23.96
CA VAL A 17 1.06 -19.49 25.38
C VAL A 17 2.32 -19.16 26.21
N THR A 18 3.53 -19.36 25.68
CA THR A 18 4.80 -18.94 26.30
C THR A 18 5.11 -17.51 25.89
N ASN A 19 4.61 -16.59 26.70
CA ASN A 19 4.74 -15.15 26.55
C ASN A 19 6.16 -14.67 26.93
N GLU A 20 7.04 -14.52 25.94
CA GLU A 20 8.18 -13.61 26.08
C GLU A 20 8.02 -12.45 25.11
N SER A 21 7.19 -11.49 25.51
CA SER A 21 7.15 -10.18 24.89
C SER A 21 8.19 -9.29 25.56
N ILE A 22 9.22 -8.89 24.83
CA ILE A 22 10.28 -8.04 25.36
C ILE A 22 10.00 -6.60 24.94
N GLN A 23 9.61 -5.75 25.89
CA GLN A 23 9.60 -4.30 25.68
C GLN A 23 10.99 -3.76 26.02
N LEU A 24 11.72 -3.32 25.01
CA LEU A 24 13.00 -2.66 25.18
C LEU A 24 12.85 -1.19 24.86
N ARG A 25 13.24 -0.33 25.81
CA ARG A 25 13.49 1.08 25.55
C ARG A 25 14.99 1.25 25.36
N LYS A 26 15.39 1.66 24.16
CA LYS A 26 16.79 1.90 23.83
C LYS A 26 16.97 3.27 23.22
N GLY A 27 18.12 3.89 23.50
CA GLY A 27 18.57 5.02 22.71
C GLY A 27 18.85 4.57 21.26
N PRO A 28 18.72 5.45 20.24
CA PRO A 28 18.93 5.10 18.84
C PRO A 28 20.25 4.41 18.54
N ARG A 29 21.34 4.88 19.19
CA ARG A 29 22.68 4.32 19.02
C ARG A 29 22.76 2.89 19.54
N ASP A 30 22.22 2.64 20.74
CA ASP A 30 22.22 1.31 21.35
C ASP A 30 21.33 0.35 20.58
N PHE A 31 20.17 0.81 20.11
CA PHE A 31 19.30 0.03 19.25
C PHE A 31 20.02 -0.43 17.98
N VAL A 32 20.57 0.50 17.20
CA VAL A 32 21.27 0.20 15.94
C VAL A 32 22.45 -0.76 16.11
N ASN A 33 23.11 -0.74 17.27
CA ASN A 33 24.26 -1.61 17.53
C ASN A 33 23.88 -3.01 18.03
N THR A 34 22.68 -3.19 18.58
CA THR A 34 22.28 -4.43 19.26
C THR A 34 21.13 -5.17 18.59
N PHE A 35 20.39 -4.48 17.72
CA PHE A 35 19.25 -5.05 17.02
C PHE A 35 19.67 -5.53 15.63
N SER A 36 19.31 -6.77 15.29
CA SER A 36 19.58 -7.36 13.98
C SER A 36 18.44 -8.28 13.55
N LEU A 37 18.11 -8.24 12.28
CA LEU A 37 17.16 -9.15 11.63
C LEU A 37 17.94 -10.23 10.87
N GLY A 38 17.32 -11.40 10.68
CA GLY A 38 17.93 -12.50 9.95
C GLY A 38 18.06 -12.18 8.47
N SER A 39 19.28 -12.14 7.93
CA SER A 39 19.52 -11.77 6.52
C SER A 39 18.91 -12.76 5.50
N ASN A 40 18.68 -14.00 5.92
CA ASN A 40 18.11 -15.05 5.07
C ASN A 40 16.58 -15.11 5.13
N VAL A 41 15.94 -14.23 5.90
CA VAL A 41 14.49 -14.17 6.04
C VAL A 41 13.95 -13.07 5.13
N LEU A 42 12.81 -13.34 4.49
CA LEU A 42 12.07 -12.35 3.70
C LEU A 42 11.08 -11.62 4.60
N TYR A 43 11.02 -10.30 4.51
CA TYR A 43 10.17 -9.48 5.38
C TYR A 43 9.17 -8.60 4.61
N ASP A 44 8.03 -8.35 5.24
CA ASP A 44 7.07 -7.31 4.89
C ASP A 44 7.17 -6.16 5.90
N ILE A 45 7.12 -4.92 5.41
CA ILE A 45 7.33 -3.72 6.22
C ILE A 45 6.21 -2.71 6.00
N GLY A 46 5.58 -2.28 7.09
CA GLY A 46 4.64 -1.16 7.12
C GLY A 46 5.22 0.00 7.92
N ILE A 47 5.02 1.23 7.45
CA ILE A 47 5.52 2.44 8.13
C ILE A 47 4.38 3.45 8.23
N ASP A 48 4.07 3.86 9.46
CA ASP A 48 3.21 5.02 9.76
C ASP A 48 4.09 6.20 10.17
N GLN A 49 4.43 7.03 9.19
CA GLN A 49 5.38 8.13 9.41
C GLN A 49 4.71 9.36 10.05
N SER A 50 5.22 9.76 11.20
CA SER A 50 4.91 11.04 11.84
C SER A 50 6.15 11.68 12.47
N HIS A 51 6.08 13.00 12.69
CA HIS A 51 7.17 13.78 13.27
C HIS A 51 7.21 13.70 14.80
N SER A 52 6.13 13.24 15.44
CA SER A 52 6.02 13.03 16.88
C SER A 52 6.30 11.59 17.28
N CYS A 53 5.83 10.62 16.49
CA CYS A 53 6.14 9.22 16.65
C CYS A 53 6.10 8.58 15.26
N THR A 54 7.00 7.66 14.95
CA THR A 54 6.90 6.85 13.72
C THR A 54 6.77 5.39 14.11
N GLY A 55 5.67 4.79 13.68
CA GLY A 55 5.44 3.35 13.80
C GLY A 55 6.09 2.61 12.64
N ILE A 56 6.74 1.49 12.94
CA ILE A 56 7.31 0.59 11.95
C ILE A 56 6.90 -0.83 12.33
N CYS A 57 6.22 -1.52 11.44
CA CYS A 57 5.94 -2.94 11.55
C CYS A 57 6.90 -3.71 10.64
N ILE A 58 7.50 -4.78 11.17
CA ILE A 58 8.36 -5.70 10.45
C ILE A 58 7.82 -7.12 10.68
N GLN A 59 7.43 -7.80 9.60
CA GLN A 59 6.83 -9.13 9.66
C GLN A 59 7.61 -10.10 8.76
N PRO A 60 8.19 -11.20 9.27
CA PRO A 60 8.68 -12.29 8.41
C PRO A 60 7.54 -12.87 7.57
N VAL A 61 7.81 -13.16 6.29
CA VAL A 61 6.78 -13.67 5.36
C VAL A 61 6.29 -15.07 5.76
N ASP A 62 7.21 -15.92 6.21
CA ASP A 62 6.94 -17.32 6.58
C ASP A 62 6.71 -17.52 8.08
N GLY A 63 6.59 -16.42 8.83
CA GLY A 63 6.43 -16.45 10.28
C GLY A 63 5.13 -15.81 10.73
N ASP A 64 4.62 -16.30 11.85
CA ASP A 64 3.45 -15.75 12.54
C ASP A 64 3.82 -14.67 13.55
N ASP A 65 5.07 -14.20 13.48
CA ASP A 65 5.59 -13.19 14.39
C ASP A 65 5.49 -11.80 13.77
N ILE A 66 5.32 -10.79 14.61
CA ILE A 66 5.46 -9.39 14.20
C ILE A 66 6.38 -8.65 15.16
N LEU A 67 7.09 -7.67 14.62
CA LEU A 67 7.88 -6.73 15.37
C LEU A 67 7.33 -5.33 15.13
N ILE A 68 6.99 -4.64 16.21
CA ILE A 68 6.57 -3.25 16.22
C ILE A 68 7.69 -2.42 16.82
N LEU A 69 8.17 -1.45 16.05
CA LEU A 69 9.07 -0.41 16.51
C LEU A 69 8.32 0.91 16.54
N GLU A 70 8.51 1.67 17.61
CA GLU A 70 8.04 3.04 17.70
C GLU A 70 9.20 3.96 18.02
N LEU A 71 9.33 4.99 17.20
CA LEU A 71 10.33 6.03 17.36
C LEU A 71 9.68 7.29 17.89
N ASP A 72 9.67 7.47 19.22
CA ASP A 72 9.01 8.58 19.89
C ASP A 72 9.92 9.82 19.96
N ASN A 73 9.50 10.89 19.28
CA ASN A 73 10.18 12.17 19.25
C ASN A 73 9.52 13.18 20.18
N LYS A 74 10.00 13.21 21.43
CA LYS A 74 9.48 14.14 22.45
C LYS A 74 10.03 15.55 22.33
N THR A 75 11.26 15.72 21.79
CA THR A 75 11.98 16.99 21.92
C THR A 75 12.95 17.34 20.79
N LEU A 76 13.24 16.46 19.82
CA LEU A 76 14.20 16.76 18.77
C LEU A 76 13.64 17.73 17.74
N SER A 77 14.52 18.53 17.14
CA SER A 77 14.17 19.28 15.94
C SER A 77 13.84 18.32 14.79
N LEU A 78 12.95 18.74 13.90
CA LEU A 78 12.49 17.92 12.77
C LEU A 78 13.64 17.39 11.91
N GLU A 79 14.69 18.18 11.71
CA GLU A 79 15.86 17.77 10.92
C GLU A 79 16.65 16.64 11.62
N HIS A 80 16.93 16.77 12.92
CA HIS A 80 17.61 15.74 13.70
C HIS A 80 16.79 14.45 13.75
N TYR A 81 15.48 14.59 13.93
CA TYR A 81 14.56 13.45 13.90
C TYR A 81 14.62 12.72 12.56
N ARG A 82 14.47 13.44 11.44
CA ARG A 82 14.55 12.87 10.07
C ARG A 82 15.87 12.14 9.83
N ARG A 83 17.01 12.74 10.19
CA ARG A 83 18.33 12.10 10.06
C ARG A 83 18.45 10.83 10.89
N THR A 84 17.91 10.85 12.11
CA THR A 84 17.98 9.70 13.01
C THR A 84 17.09 8.56 12.53
N LEU A 85 15.86 8.86 12.10
CA LEU A 85 14.95 7.88 11.50
C LEU A 85 15.58 7.23 10.26
N LYS A 86 16.14 8.01 9.33
CA LYS A 86 16.86 7.47 8.16
C LYS A 86 18.01 6.55 8.59
N THR A 87 18.79 6.93 9.60
CA THR A 87 19.90 6.12 10.11
C THR A 87 19.42 4.79 10.69
N ILE A 88 18.36 4.82 11.50
CA ILE A 88 17.74 3.61 12.07
C ILE A 88 17.25 2.70 10.95
N LEU A 89 16.48 3.22 10.00
CA LEU A 89 15.94 2.44 8.88
C LEU A 89 17.05 1.83 8.03
N THR A 90 18.04 2.61 7.61
CA THR A 90 19.18 2.09 6.83
C THR A 90 19.91 1.00 7.59
N LYS A 91 20.25 1.21 8.87
CA LYS A 91 21.03 0.23 9.63
C LYS A 91 20.25 -1.05 9.93
N THR A 92 18.94 -0.94 10.10
CA THR A 92 18.06 -2.06 10.46
C THR A 92 17.63 -2.87 9.23
N LEU A 93 17.39 -2.20 8.09
CA LEU A 93 16.70 -2.80 6.94
C LEU A 93 17.58 -2.96 5.69
N SER A 94 18.76 -2.34 5.58
CA SER A 94 19.59 -2.45 4.36
C SER A 94 20.19 -3.83 4.10
N LYS A 95 20.23 -4.70 5.11
CA LYS A 95 20.88 -6.02 5.05
C LYS A 95 19.90 -7.19 4.93
N ILE A 96 18.61 -6.91 4.77
CA ILE A 96 17.56 -7.92 4.69
C ILE A 96 16.85 -7.85 3.34
N ASN A 97 16.17 -8.94 3.00
CA ASN A 97 15.32 -8.99 1.82
C ASN A 97 13.91 -8.55 2.19
N ILE A 98 13.34 -7.63 1.41
CA ILE A 98 12.04 -7.02 1.70
C ILE A 98 11.11 -7.28 0.52
N ARG A 99 9.99 -7.95 0.77
CA ARG A 99 8.94 -8.18 -0.25
C ARG A 99 8.11 -6.93 -0.45
N TYR A 100 7.55 -6.39 0.63
CA TYR A 100 6.77 -5.16 0.63
C TYR A 100 7.38 -4.13 1.57
N CYS A 101 7.50 -2.88 1.11
CA CYS A 101 7.72 -1.72 1.97
C CYS A 101 6.63 -0.70 1.65
N VAL A 102 5.70 -0.49 2.58
CA VAL A 102 4.49 0.29 2.36
C VAL A 102 4.41 1.44 3.37
N LEU A 103 4.23 2.66 2.86
CA LEU A 103 4.02 3.85 3.67
C LEU A 103 2.58 4.34 3.55
N GLU A 104 2.05 4.98 4.59
CA GLU A 104 0.78 5.68 4.47
C GLU A 104 0.92 6.94 3.60
N GLU A 105 -0.06 7.23 2.75
CA GLU A 105 -0.14 8.49 2.01
C GLU A 105 -0.74 9.60 2.90
N PRO A 106 -0.03 10.72 3.15
CA PRO A 106 -0.56 11.84 3.91
C PRO A 106 -1.83 12.41 3.27
N LEU A 107 -2.80 12.77 4.11
CA LEU A 107 -4.08 13.28 3.65
C LEU A 107 -3.93 14.67 2.99
N PRO A 108 -4.35 14.84 1.73
CA PRO A 108 -4.08 16.07 0.95
C PRO A 108 -4.83 17.30 1.46
N PHE A 109 -5.89 17.12 2.25
CA PHE A 109 -6.76 18.20 2.73
C PHE A 109 -6.31 18.85 4.05
N ILE A 110 -5.26 18.32 4.71
CA ILE A 110 -4.76 18.90 5.96
C ILE A 110 -3.90 20.13 5.59
N SER A 111 -4.47 21.33 5.60
CA SER A 111 -3.71 22.56 5.36
C SER A 111 -2.86 22.93 6.59
N GLY A 112 -1.56 23.19 6.43
CA GLY A 112 -0.71 23.74 7.50
C GLY A 112 0.74 23.28 7.49
N ASN A 113 1.54 23.82 8.43
CA ASN A 113 2.96 23.50 8.57
C ASN A 113 3.23 22.04 8.95
N GLN A 114 2.32 21.40 9.70
CA GLN A 114 2.42 19.98 10.04
C GLN A 114 2.32 19.09 8.80
N ASN A 115 1.44 19.40 7.84
CA ASN A 115 1.35 18.63 6.60
C ASN A 115 2.58 18.84 5.72
N LYS A 116 3.16 20.06 5.68
CA LYS A 116 4.45 20.29 5.00
C LYS A 116 5.57 19.42 5.58
N ALA A 117 5.65 19.30 6.90
CA ALA A 117 6.62 18.46 7.57
C ALA A 117 6.42 16.96 7.25
N LEU A 118 5.17 16.47 7.29
CA LEU A 118 4.83 15.09 6.92
C LEU A 118 5.11 14.79 5.45
N VAL A 119 4.76 15.70 4.53
CA VAL A 119 5.08 15.55 3.10
C VAL A 119 6.59 15.54 2.87
N THR A 120 7.34 16.37 3.58
CA THR A 120 8.81 16.37 3.52
C THR A 120 9.38 15.05 4.00
N LEU A 121 8.90 14.54 5.16
CA LEU A 121 9.30 13.26 5.71
C LEU A 121 8.95 12.10 4.76
N LYS A 122 7.76 12.11 4.16
CA LYS A 122 7.35 11.15 3.15
C LYS A 122 8.32 11.14 1.96
N ASN A 123 8.60 12.31 1.38
CA ASN A 123 9.50 12.41 0.22
C ASN A 123 10.92 11.94 0.56
N ASP A 124 11.37 12.23 1.78
CA ASP A 124 12.62 11.72 2.33
C ASP A 124 12.69 10.20 2.39
N LEU A 125 11.60 9.56 2.83
CA LEU A 125 11.53 8.11 2.93
C LEU A 125 11.35 7.47 1.55
N ILE A 126 10.61 8.10 0.64
CA ILE A 126 10.55 7.67 -0.77
C ILE A 126 11.95 7.67 -1.37
N SER A 127 12.69 8.78 -1.23
CA SER A 127 14.06 8.88 -1.76
C SER A 127 14.99 7.86 -1.09
N LEU A 128 14.81 7.63 0.22
CA LEU A 128 15.56 6.61 0.94
C LEU A 128 15.29 5.20 0.38
N PHE A 129 14.03 4.78 0.28
CA PHE A 129 13.71 3.39 -0.07
C PHE A 129 13.77 3.11 -1.56
N ARG A 130 13.43 4.08 -2.41
CA ARG A 130 13.33 3.91 -3.86
C ARG A 130 14.59 4.32 -4.60
N ASP A 131 15.22 5.43 -4.20
CA ASP A 131 16.25 6.09 -5.02
C ASP A 131 17.69 5.81 -4.53
N SER A 132 17.86 5.46 -3.25
CA SER A 132 19.21 5.33 -2.66
C SER A 132 19.99 4.07 -3.07
N GLY A 133 19.29 3.03 -3.54
CA GLY A 133 19.88 1.72 -3.81
C GLY A 133 20.34 0.94 -2.57
N TYR A 134 20.07 1.42 -1.35
CA TYR A 134 20.52 0.76 -0.11
C TYR A 134 19.69 -0.46 0.31
N PHE A 135 18.49 -0.62 -0.23
CA PHE A 135 17.54 -1.63 0.24
C PHE A 135 17.22 -2.61 -0.87
N ASN A 136 17.17 -3.90 -0.53
CA ASN A 136 16.66 -4.92 -1.42
C ASN A 136 15.14 -5.03 -1.27
N ILE A 137 14.42 -4.08 -1.87
CA ILE A 137 12.95 -4.01 -1.83
C ILE A 137 12.38 -4.46 -3.17
N LYS A 138 11.58 -5.52 -3.13
CA LYS A 138 10.88 -6.00 -4.32
C LYS A 138 9.73 -5.09 -4.72
N HIS A 139 8.95 -4.61 -3.75
CA HIS A 139 7.84 -3.72 -4.00
C HIS A 139 7.74 -2.61 -2.95
N PHE A 140 7.75 -1.37 -3.42
CA PHE A 140 7.60 -0.17 -2.62
C PHE A 140 6.34 0.57 -3.05
N ASP A 141 5.49 0.96 -2.11
CA ASP A 141 4.23 1.63 -2.42
C ASP A 141 3.79 2.64 -1.35
N LEU A 142 2.88 3.52 -1.74
CA LEU A 142 2.15 4.41 -0.85
C LEU A 142 0.68 3.98 -0.82
N ILE A 143 0.09 3.85 0.37
CA ILE A 143 -1.31 3.47 0.52
C ILE A 143 -2.13 4.52 1.26
N LYS A 144 -3.32 4.82 0.73
CA LYS A 144 -4.27 5.72 1.38
C LYS A 144 -4.78 5.15 2.70
N PRO A 145 -4.99 5.98 3.73
CA PRO A 145 -5.48 5.53 5.04
C PRO A 145 -6.80 4.74 4.97
N GLN A 146 -7.68 5.12 4.03
CA GLN A 146 -8.97 4.45 3.82
C GLN A 146 -8.83 3.09 3.11
N SER A 147 -7.76 2.90 2.33
CA SER A 147 -7.56 1.68 1.55
C SER A 147 -7.09 0.54 2.44
N TRP A 148 -6.01 0.74 3.21
CA TRP A 148 -5.52 -0.32 4.11
C TRP A 148 -6.51 -0.61 5.24
N ARG A 149 -7.21 0.42 5.78
CA ARG A 149 -8.26 0.21 6.77
C ARG A 149 -9.42 -0.65 6.24
N LYS A 150 -9.78 -0.54 4.96
CA LYS A 150 -10.79 -1.41 4.35
C LYS A 150 -10.31 -2.86 4.18
N GLY A 151 -8.99 -3.08 4.14
CA GLY A 151 -8.39 -4.42 4.13
C GLY A 151 -8.28 -5.05 5.51
N LEU A 152 -8.16 -4.24 6.56
CA LEU A 152 -8.00 -4.72 7.95
C LEU A 152 -9.32 -4.75 8.74
N ILE A 153 -10.10 -3.66 8.72
CA ILE A 153 -11.21 -3.45 9.65
C ILE A 153 -12.46 -4.17 9.16
N THR A 154 -12.90 -5.14 9.97
CA THR A 154 -14.11 -5.92 9.71
C THR A 154 -15.38 -5.13 10.04
N LYS A 155 -16.51 -5.52 9.44
CA LYS A 155 -17.80 -4.81 9.62
C LYS A 155 -18.36 -4.88 11.04
N ASP A 156 -18.01 -5.93 11.78
CA ASP A 156 -18.40 -6.18 13.18
C ASP A 156 -17.53 -5.45 14.20
N ASN A 157 -16.53 -4.68 13.75
CA ASN A 157 -15.66 -3.93 14.66
C ASN A 157 -16.45 -2.86 15.45
N PRO A 158 -16.37 -2.86 16.79
CA PRO A 158 -17.20 -1.98 17.63
C PRO A 158 -16.75 -0.51 17.62
N TYR A 159 -15.52 -0.21 17.20
CA TYR A 159 -14.95 1.15 17.24
C TYR A 159 -15.09 1.92 15.91
N GLY A 160 -15.65 1.28 14.87
CA GLY A 160 -15.87 1.86 13.53
C GLY A 160 -14.58 2.14 12.74
N PRO A 161 -14.63 2.16 11.39
CA PRO A 161 -13.43 2.06 10.53
C PRO A 161 -12.53 3.31 10.48
N LYS A 162 -12.83 4.36 11.25
CA LYS A 162 -12.09 5.63 11.23
C LYS A 162 -11.25 5.87 12.49
N THR A 163 -11.31 4.98 13.48
CA THR A 163 -10.65 5.18 14.78
C THR A 163 -9.36 4.36 14.86
N LYS A 164 -8.34 4.88 15.57
CA LYS A 164 -7.13 4.10 15.89
C LYS A 164 -7.46 2.86 16.72
N LEU A 165 -8.45 2.97 17.60
CA LEU A 165 -8.94 1.84 18.41
C LEU A 165 -9.48 0.69 17.57
N ALA A 166 -10.10 0.96 16.42
CA ALA A 166 -10.51 -0.10 15.50
C ALA A 166 -9.31 -0.87 14.94
N THR A 167 -8.23 -0.17 14.57
CA THR A 167 -6.96 -0.81 14.17
C THR A 167 -6.44 -1.70 15.30
N VAL A 168 -6.29 -1.14 16.51
CA VAL A 168 -5.78 -1.85 17.69
C VAL A 168 -6.60 -3.11 17.97
N HIS A 169 -7.93 -3.01 17.92
CA HIS A 169 -8.84 -4.14 18.13
C HIS A 169 -8.63 -5.27 17.13
N GLU A 170 -8.48 -4.97 15.83
CA GLU A 170 -8.23 -6.01 14.82
C GLU A 170 -6.84 -6.63 14.97
N ILE A 171 -5.81 -5.82 15.26
CA ILE A 171 -4.47 -6.35 15.53
C ILE A 171 -4.48 -7.26 16.77
N GLN A 172 -5.25 -6.94 17.81
CA GLN A 172 -5.39 -7.78 19.00
C GLN A 172 -6.15 -9.08 18.76
N LYS A 173 -7.00 -9.16 17.73
CA LYS A 173 -7.62 -10.42 17.30
C LYS A 173 -6.58 -11.32 16.62
N LEU A 174 -5.73 -10.74 15.78
CA LEU A 174 -4.67 -11.46 15.06
C LEU A 174 -3.49 -11.86 15.96
N TYR A 175 -3.11 -10.96 16.88
CA TYR A 175 -1.99 -11.12 17.81
C TYR A 175 -2.45 -10.83 19.25
N PRO A 176 -3.12 -11.79 19.92
CA PRO A 176 -3.70 -11.57 21.25
C PRO A 176 -2.72 -11.07 22.32
N VAL A 177 -1.44 -11.42 22.20
CA VAL A 177 -0.35 -10.99 23.11
C VAL A 177 -0.21 -9.45 23.18
N THR A 178 -0.59 -8.73 22.12
CA THR A 178 -0.52 -7.26 22.06
C THR A 178 -1.44 -6.57 23.08
N LYS A 179 -2.45 -7.26 23.62
CA LYS A 179 -3.36 -6.74 24.66
C LYS A 179 -2.63 -6.24 25.91
N LYS A 180 -1.49 -6.85 26.25
CA LYS A 180 -0.70 -6.50 27.44
C LYS A 180 -0.05 -5.13 27.36
N PHE A 181 0.11 -4.61 26.14
CA PHE A 181 0.87 -3.38 25.89
C PHE A 181 0.00 -2.16 25.69
N VAL A 182 -1.29 -2.33 25.36
CA VAL A 182 -2.24 -1.21 25.27
C VAL A 182 -2.26 -0.34 26.53
N PRO A 183 -2.25 -0.89 27.76
CA PRO A 183 -2.14 -0.08 28.98
C PRO A 183 -0.83 0.71 29.11
N CYS A 184 0.24 0.30 28.42
CA CYS A 184 1.53 0.99 28.42
C CYS A 184 1.55 2.22 27.50
N TYR A 185 0.55 2.37 26.62
CA TYR A 185 0.34 3.56 25.81
C TYR A 185 -0.40 4.60 26.64
N THR A 186 0.32 5.63 27.08
CA THR A 186 -0.23 6.64 28.00
C THR A 186 -1.17 7.64 27.31
N HIS A 187 -1.26 7.65 25.97
CA HIS A 187 -2.09 8.58 25.20
C HIS A 187 -2.60 7.96 23.88
N GLU A 188 -3.71 8.49 23.35
CA GLU A 188 -4.27 8.12 22.02
C GLU A 188 -3.27 8.34 20.85
N SER A 189 -2.23 9.16 21.07
CA SER A 189 -1.09 9.36 20.17
C SER A 189 -0.08 8.22 20.16
N GLY A 190 -0.31 7.16 20.93
CA GLY A 190 0.62 6.05 21.09
C GLY A 190 0.53 4.95 20.05
N TYR A 191 -0.59 4.81 19.33
CA TYR A 191 -0.84 3.60 18.53
C TYR A 191 -0.22 3.60 17.11
N ASP A 192 0.80 4.42 16.85
CA ASP A 192 1.39 4.52 15.51
C ASP A 192 2.05 3.19 15.10
N GLY A 193 2.59 2.41 16.05
CA GLY A 193 3.07 1.06 15.79
C GLY A 193 1.96 0.07 15.38
N PHE A 194 0.74 0.23 15.93
CA PHE A 194 -0.43 -0.55 15.52
C PHE A 194 -0.94 -0.11 14.15
N ASP A 195 -0.95 1.18 13.84
CA ASP A 195 -1.28 1.68 12.50
C ASP A 195 -0.26 1.19 11.47
N ALA A 196 1.04 1.14 11.79
CA ALA A 196 2.06 0.51 10.94
C ALA A 196 1.79 -0.98 10.67
N CYS A 197 1.32 -1.74 11.67
CA CYS A 197 0.84 -3.12 11.46
C CYS A 197 -0.39 -3.16 10.56
N GLY A 198 -1.34 -2.28 10.82
CA GLY A 198 -2.58 -2.19 10.06
C GLY A 198 -2.33 -1.86 8.59
N ILE A 199 -1.37 -0.98 8.29
CA ILE A 199 -0.92 -0.63 6.94
C ILE A 199 -0.50 -1.89 6.20
N ILE A 200 0.46 -2.66 6.73
CA ILE A 200 1.00 -3.80 5.98
C ILE A 200 0.02 -4.97 5.88
N ILE A 201 -0.72 -5.27 6.96
CA ILE A 201 -1.72 -6.34 6.95
C ILE A 201 -2.87 -5.96 6.01
N GLY A 202 -3.41 -4.75 6.14
CA GLY A 202 -4.49 -4.25 5.31
C GLY A 202 -4.09 -4.11 3.83
N TYR A 203 -2.84 -3.75 3.54
CA TYR A 203 -2.28 -3.74 2.19
C TYR A 203 -2.30 -5.15 1.56
N LYS A 204 -1.79 -6.16 2.28
CA LYS A 204 -1.72 -7.55 1.78
C LYS A 204 -3.09 -8.19 1.51
N GLN A 205 -4.14 -7.73 2.18
CA GLN A 205 -5.52 -8.18 1.90
C GLN A 205 -6.09 -7.63 0.58
N ARG A 206 -5.39 -6.68 -0.07
CA ARG A 206 -5.89 -5.95 -1.24
C ARG A 206 -4.89 -5.89 -2.40
N HIS A 207 -3.65 -6.28 -2.16
CA HIS A 207 -2.55 -6.23 -3.10
C HIS A 207 -1.68 -7.48 -2.91
N ALA A 208 -1.22 -8.08 -4.00
CA ALA A 208 -0.11 -9.02 -3.93
C ALA A 208 0.88 -8.77 -5.07
N VAL A 209 2.16 -9.00 -4.84
CA VAL A 209 3.18 -9.08 -5.89
C VAL A 209 3.36 -10.52 -6.30
N ASN A 210 3.51 -10.76 -7.59
CA ASN A 210 3.88 -12.09 -8.08
C ASN A 210 5.31 -12.43 -7.65
N ASN A 211 5.65 -13.71 -7.52
CA ASN A 211 6.99 -14.15 -7.10
C ASN A 211 8.11 -13.67 -8.04
N ASP A 212 7.79 -13.40 -9.31
CA ASP A 212 8.78 -13.08 -10.34
C ASP A 212 8.78 -11.60 -10.77
N SER A 213 7.93 -10.75 -10.19
CA SER A 213 7.84 -9.33 -10.60
C SER A 213 7.58 -8.38 -9.43
N SER A 214 8.03 -7.14 -9.56
CA SER A 214 7.63 -6.02 -8.67
C SER A 214 6.22 -5.48 -8.97
N ILE A 215 5.58 -5.96 -10.05
CA ILE A 215 4.23 -5.58 -10.47
C ILE A 215 3.21 -6.29 -9.57
N THR A 216 2.19 -5.55 -9.12
CA THR A 216 1.11 -6.12 -8.31
C THR A 216 0.08 -6.84 -9.17
N LYS A 217 -0.48 -7.95 -8.68
CA LYS A 217 -1.62 -8.65 -9.27
C LYS A 217 -2.92 -8.01 -8.79
N ILE A 218 -3.94 -8.00 -9.66
CA ILE A 218 -5.32 -7.67 -9.27
C ILE A 218 -5.79 -8.76 -8.30
N LEU A 219 -6.02 -8.40 -7.05
CA LEU A 219 -6.41 -9.35 -6.00
C LEU A 219 -7.26 -8.65 -4.94
N GLY A 220 -7.77 -9.45 -4.00
CA GLY A 220 -8.53 -8.99 -2.85
C GLY A 220 -10.04 -8.92 -3.11
N PRO A 221 -10.81 -8.34 -2.18
CA PRO A 221 -12.26 -8.34 -2.29
C PRO A 221 -12.76 -7.42 -3.41
N ARG A 222 -13.69 -7.92 -4.22
CA ARG A 222 -14.43 -7.13 -5.22
C ARG A 222 -15.06 -5.90 -4.56
N ASN A 223 -14.89 -4.73 -5.16
CA ASN A 223 -15.35 -3.48 -4.56
C ASN A 223 -16.86 -3.25 -4.76
N THR A 224 -17.70 -3.78 -3.86
CA THR A 224 -19.17 -3.73 -4.01
C THR A 224 -19.81 -2.34 -3.94
N THR A 225 -19.08 -1.31 -3.51
CA THR A 225 -19.63 0.03 -3.28
C THR A 225 -19.18 1.07 -4.30
N LYS A 226 -18.04 0.85 -4.97
CA LYS A 226 -17.55 1.79 -5.98
C LYS A 226 -18.08 1.37 -7.36
N GLN A 227 -18.63 2.35 -8.06
CA GLN A 227 -18.90 2.27 -9.49
C GLN A 227 -17.67 2.73 -10.26
N GLY A 228 -17.54 2.26 -11.50
CA GLY A 228 -16.39 2.51 -12.35
C GLY A 228 -16.72 2.54 -13.83
N CYS A 229 -15.69 2.73 -14.64
CA CYS A 229 -15.70 2.54 -16.08
C CYS A 229 -14.51 1.66 -16.46
N ALA A 230 -14.75 0.60 -17.20
CA ALA A 230 -13.73 -0.19 -17.86
C ALA A 230 -13.60 0.30 -19.31
N ILE A 231 -12.40 0.68 -19.72
CA ILE A 231 -12.06 1.10 -21.08
C ILE A 231 -11.11 0.05 -21.63
N TYR A 232 -11.33 -0.38 -22.88
CA TYR A 232 -10.55 -1.42 -23.52
C TYR A 232 -9.78 -0.88 -24.71
N CYS A 233 -8.53 -1.32 -24.83
CA CYS A 233 -7.66 -1.02 -25.96
C CYS A 233 -7.09 -2.34 -26.50
N TYR A 234 -7.33 -2.62 -27.78
CA TYR A 234 -6.82 -3.82 -28.44
C TYR A 234 -5.79 -3.40 -29.49
N CYS A 235 -4.52 -3.47 -29.12
CA CYS A 235 -3.41 -2.95 -29.92
C CYS A 235 -2.32 -4.00 -30.10
N ASP A 236 -1.31 -3.71 -30.93
CA ASP A 236 -0.14 -4.58 -31.10
C ASP A 236 0.61 -4.74 -29.76
N ALA A 237 1.05 -5.96 -29.46
CA ALA A 237 1.79 -6.25 -28.23
C ALA A 237 3.21 -5.65 -28.26
N ASN A 238 3.79 -5.48 -29.45
CA ASN A 238 5.12 -4.92 -29.69
C ASN A 238 5.09 -3.41 -29.94
N ASP A 239 3.93 -2.84 -30.31
CA ASP A 239 3.72 -1.41 -30.46
C ASP A 239 2.55 -0.89 -29.60
N GLN A 240 2.91 -0.34 -28.45
CA GLN A 240 1.95 0.19 -27.48
C GLN A 240 1.59 1.67 -27.73
N THR A 241 1.86 2.22 -28.92
CA THR A 241 1.58 3.64 -29.22
C THR A 241 0.11 4.00 -28.97
N GLU A 242 -0.82 3.17 -29.44
CA GLU A 242 -2.27 3.39 -29.23
C GLU A 242 -2.64 3.42 -27.75
N LEU A 243 -2.11 2.49 -26.96
CA LEU A 243 -2.33 2.46 -25.51
C LEU A 243 -1.79 3.73 -24.84
N GLN A 244 -0.59 4.18 -25.24
CA GLN A 244 0.02 5.40 -24.70
C GLN A 244 -0.77 6.66 -25.07
N GLU A 245 -1.29 6.75 -26.29
CA GLU A 245 -2.16 7.85 -26.72
C GLU A 245 -3.46 7.89 -25.92
N LEU A 246 -4.08 6.73 -25.69
CA LEU A 246 -5.27 6.62 -24.85
C LEU A 246 -5.00 7.05 -23.40
N ILE A 247 -3.88 6.63 -22.81
CA ILE A 247 -3.47 7.06 -21.46
C ILE A 247 -3.27 8.57 -21.40
N ARG A 248 -2.64 9.17 -22.42
CA ARG A 248 -2.47 10.63 -22.51
C ARG A 248 -3.82 11.33 -22.59
N ALA A 249 -4.72 10.86 -23.44
CA ALA A 249 -6.07 11.41 -23.56
C ALA A 249 -6.82 11.36 -22.22
N ILE A 250 -6.84 10.20 -21.55
CA ILE A 250 -7.46 10.03 -20.22
C ILE A 250 -6.92 11.07 -19.23
N ASN A 251 -5.60 11.27 -19.18
CA ASN A 251 -4.97 12.25 -18.30
C ASN A 251 -5.29 13.70 -18.68
N SER A 252 -5.40 14.02 -19.96
CA SER A 252 -5.80 15.35 -20.45
C SER A 252 -7.23 15.70 -20.05
N TYR A 253 -8.17 14.77 -20.16
CA TYR A 253 -9.56 14.98 -19.76
C TYR A 253 -9.77 14.88 -18.25
N THR A 254 -8.92 14.12 -17.55
CA THR A 254 -9.00 13.88 -16.11
C THR A 254 -7.74 14.37 -15.39
N PRO A 255 -7.52 15.69 -15.32
CA PRO A 255 -6.36 16.25 -14.63
C PRO A 255 -6.37 15.82 -13.16
N ASN A 256 -5.19 15.49 -12.63
CA ASN A 256 -4.95 14.97 -11.28
C ASN A 256 -5.37 13.50 -11.06
N LEU A 257 -5.54 12.71 -12.12
CA LEU A 257 -5.73 11.27 -12.01
C LEU A 257 -4.45 10.55 -11.53
N GLY A 258 -3.28 11.10 -11.90
CA GLY A 258 -1.97 10.53 -11.59
C GLY A 258 -1.48 9.56 -12.67
N SER A 259 -0.34 8.91 -12.43
CA SER A 259 0.15 7.86 -13.32
C SER A 259 -0.67 6.58 -13.12
N PRO A 260 -0.93 5.80 -14.19
CA PRO A 260 -1.62 4.53 -14.07
C PRO A 260 -0.81 3.53 -13.25
N VAL A 261 -1.51 2.75 -12.41
CA VAL A 261 -0.95 1.59 -11.72
C VAL A 261 -1.09 0.39 -12.65
N VAL A 262 0.03 -0.11 -13.15
CA VAL A 262 0.06 -1.33 -13.97
C VAL A 262 -0.09 -2.55 -13.06
N LYS A 263 -1.01 -3.45 -13.39
CA LYS A 263 -1.27 -4.67 -12.64
C LYS A 263 -1.31 -5.92 -13.51
N ILE A 264 -0.89 -7.04 -12.95
CA ILE A 264 -1.07 -8.38 -13.52
C ILE A 264 -2.53 -8.78 -13.34
N TYR A 265 -3.11 -9.36 -14.39
CA TYR A 265 -4.50 -9.83 -14.39
C TYR A 265 -4.71 -11.00 -13.43
N ASN A 266 -5.94 -11.16 -12.93
CA ASN A 266 -6.29 -12.34 -12.14
C ASN A 266 -6.99 -13.39 -13.00
N ASP A 267 -6.21 -14.38 -13.45
CA ASP A 267 -6.74 -15.50 -14.23
C ASP A 267 -7.70 -16.42 -13.45
N GLU A 268 -7.78 -16.26 -12.11
CA GLU A 268 -8.67 -17.04 -11.23
C GLU A 268 -10.06 -16.39 -11.06
N ASP A 269 -10.27 -15.17 -11.55
CA ASP A 269 -11.55 -14.48 -11.48
C ASP A 269 -12.02 -14.08 -12.90
N ILE A 270 -13.32 -13.89 -13.06
CA ILE A 270 -13.93 -13.43 -14.31
C ILE A 270 -13.62 -11.95 -14.56
N LEU A 271 -13.81 -11.49 -15.81
CA LEU A 271 -13.63 -10.08 -16.19
C LEU A 271 -14.29 -9.09 -15.23
N TYR A 272 -15.56 -9.29 -14.89
CA TYR A 272 -16.27 -8.40 -13.97
C TYR A 272 -15.64 -8.37 -12.56
N GLY A 273 -15.12 -9.50 -12.08
CA GLY A 273 -14.38 -9.56 -10.83
C GLY A 273 -13.11 -8.71 -10.89
N ASN A 274 -12.31 -8.88 -11.94
CA ASN A 274 -11.10 -8.11 -12.20
C ASN A 274 -11.37 -6.60 -12.27
N GLN A 275 -12.44 -6.18 -12.95
CA GLN A 275 -12.89 -4.79 -12.98
C GLN A 275 -13.19 -4.24 -11.58
N LYS A 276 -13.99 -4.95 -10.78
CA LYS A 276 -14.38 -4.52 -9.42
C LYS A 276 -13.20 -4.51 -8.45
N MET A 277 -12.26 -5.44 -8.57
CA MET A 277 -11.03 -5.46 -7.75
C MET A 277 -10.09 -4.29 -8.11
N SER A 278 -9.99 -3.95 -9.39
CA SER A 278 -9.15 -2.84 -9.88
C SER A 278 -9.57 -1.46 -9.37
N LEU A 279 -10.82 -1.29 -8.90
CA LEU A 279 -11.31 -0.05 -8.29
C LEU A 279 -10.74 0.25 -6.89
N VAL A 280 -9.75 -0.54 -6.43
CA VAL A 280 -8.94 -0.16 -5.26
C VAL A 280 -8.13 1.10 -5.54
N ASP A 281 -7.56 1.21 -6.75
CA ASP A 281 -6.80 2.36 -7.21
C ASP A 281 -7.66 3.33 -8.02
N ASP A 282 -7.19 4.57 -8.17
CA ASP A 282 -7.92 5.59 -8.94
C ASP A 282 -7.67 5.45 -10.45
N PHE A 283 -6.64 4.71 -10.88
CA PHE A 283 -6.30 4.48 -12.28
C PHE A 283 -5.48 3.19 -12.43
N THR A 284 -6.12 2.13 -12.92
CA THR A 284 -5.48 0.81 -13.12
C THR A 284 -5.39 0.46 -14.60
N ILE A 285 -4.29 -0.16 -15.03
CA ILE A 285 -4.14 -0.75 -16.36
C ILE A 285 -3.65 -2.18 -16.23
N THR A 286 -4.23 -3.09 -17.01
CA THR A 286 -3.83 -4.50 -17.03
C THR A 286 -3.97 -5.09 -18.43
N ALA A 287 -3.09 -6.01 -18.80
CA ALA A 287 -3.27 -6.85 -19.99
C ALA A 287 -4.20 -8.00 -19.63
N VAL A 288 -5.31 -8.17 -20.35
CA VAL A 288 -6.24 -9.28 -20.15
C VAL A 288 -5.62 -10.56 -20.70
N THR A 289 -5.37 -11.53 -19.84
CA THR A 289 -4.64 -12.77 -20.18
C THR A 289 -5.55 -13.98 -20.36
N THR A 290 -6.76 -13.97 -19.81
CA THR A 290 -7.72 -15.07 -19.95
C THR A 290 -8.41 -15.05 -21.32
N PRO A 291 -8.30 -16.13 -22.15
CA PRO A 291 -8.91 -16.16 -23.48
C PRO A 291 -10.42 -15.95 -23.49
N VAL A 292 -11.13 -16.51 -22.49
CA VAL A 292 -12.60 -16.36 -22.37
C VAL A 292 -13.01 -14.90 -22.18
N ASP A 293 -12.25 -14.14 -21.39
CA ASP A 293 -12.54 -12.72 -21.16
C ASP A 293 -12.24 -11.89 -22.41
N ILE A 294 -11.16 -12.18 -23.13
CA ILE A 294 -10.84 -11.53 -24.42
C ILE A 294 -11.95 -11.78 -25.44
N VAL A 295 -12.41 -13.03 -25.58
CA VAL A 295 -13.51 -13.41 -26.48
C VAL A 295 -14.80 -12.70 -26.10
N SER A 296 -15.11 -12.59 -24.79
CA SER A 296 -16.29 -11.86 -24.31
C SER A 296 -16.29 -10.40 -24.76
N VAL A 297 -15.15 -9.71 -24.60
CA VAL A 297 -15.01 -8.31 -25.07
C VAL A 297 -15.08 -8.24 -26.60
N ALA A 298 -14.45 -9.17 -27.32
CA ALA A 298 -14.50 -9.25 -28.78
C ALA A 298 -15.92 -9.39 -29.32
N LEU A 299 -16.73 -10.28 -28.73
CA LEU A 299 -18.13 -10.46 -29.11
C LEU A 299 -18.97 -9.22 -28.81
N LYS A 300 -18.76 -8.59 -27.65
CA LYS A 300 -19.49 -7.39 -27.23
C LYS A 300 -19.24 -6.21 -28.15
N TYR A 301 -17.98 -5.96 -28.52
CA TYR A 301 -17.58 -4.79 -29.31
C TYR A 301 -17.33 -5.11 -30.79
N LYS A 302 -17.54 -6.36 -31.21
CA LYS A 302 -17.47 -6.82 -32.61
C LYS A 302 -16.12 -6.57 -33.29
N PHE A 303 -15.02 -6.82 -32.58
CA PHE A 303 -13.69 -6.86 -33.19
C PHE A 303 -13.22 -8.29 -33.44
N THR A 304 -12.30 -8.46 -34.37
CA THR A 304 -11.68 -9.76 -34.68
C THR A 304 -10.36 -9.87 -33.93
N MET A 305 -10.14 -11.00 -33.26
CA MET A 305 -8.86 -11.27 -32.61
C MET A 305 -7.81 -11.59 -33.68
N GLU A 306 -6.65 -10.95 -33.58
CA GLU A 306 -5.51 -11.09 -34.47
C GLU A 306 -4.28 -11.54 -33.68
N ASP A 307 -3.43 -12.36 -34.31
CA ASP A 307 -2.16 -12.77 -33.73
C ASP A 307 -1.24 -11.55 -33.50
N GLY A 308 -0.53 -11.54 -32.37
CA GLY A 308 0.38 -10.44 -32.01
C GLY A 308 -0.29 -9.22 -31.39
N LYS A 309 -1.63 -9.19 -31.27
CA LYS A 309 -2.35 -8.13 -30.54
C LYS A 309 -2.73 -8.53 -29.12
N GLN A 310 -2.76 -7.56 -28.21
CA GLN A 310 -3.07 -7.73 -26.80
C GLN A 310 -4.25 -6.82 -26.41
N LEU A 311 -5.18 -7.39 -25.64
CA LEU A 311 -6.26 -6.62 -25.02
C LEU A 311 -5.77 -6.03 -23.70
N PHE A 312 -5.89 -4.72 -23.55
CA PHE A 312 -5.67 -4.00 -22.31
C PHE A 312 -7.01 -3.54 -21.74
N MET A 313 -7.17 -3.69 -20.43
CA MET A 313 -8.28 -3.14 -19.65
C MET A 313 -7.74 -2.01 -18.77
N ILE A 314 -8.38 -0.85 -18.90
CA ILE A 314 -8.14 0.34 -18.09
C ILE A 314 -9.36 0.57 -17.21
N VAL A 315 -9.17 0.71 -15.89
CA VAL A 315 -10.28 0.89 -14.94
C VAL A 315 -10.15 2.21 -14.21
N LEU A 316 -11.22 3.00 -14.26
CA LEU A 316 -11.36 4.30 -13.59
C LEU A 316 -12.59 4.31 -12.66
N PRO A 317 -12.52 4.90 -11.45
CA PRO A 317 -13.71 5.16 -10.65
C PRO A 317 -14.63 6.16 -11.34
N LEU A 318 -15.95 5.94 -11.28
CA LEU A 318 -16.93 6.78 -11.98
C LEU A 318 -16.85 8.26 -11.55
N LYS A 319 -16.58 8.52 -10.26
CA LYS A 319 -16.35 9.87 -9.72
C LYS A 319 -15.18 10.64 -10.35
N LYS A 320 -14.28 9.95 -11.06
CA LYS A 320 -13.14 10.52 -11.77
C LYS A 320 -13.45 10.73 -13.26
N LEU A 321 -14.51 10.11 -13.77
CA LEU A 321 -14.89 10.20 -15.17
C LEU A 321 -15.54 11.57 -15.43
N LYS A 322 -15.03 12.29 -16.44
CA LYS A 322 -15.66 13.53 -16.92
C LYS A 322 -16.48 13.25 -18.17
N VAL A 323 -17.55 14.02 -18.37
CA VAL A 323 -18.40 13.95 -19.57
C VAL A 323 -17.56 14.08 -20.84
N SER A 324 -16.59 15.00 -20.85
CA SER A 324 -15.70 15.19 -22.01
C SER A 324 -14.80 13.99 -22.33
N LEU A 325 -14.47 13.16 -21.34
CA LEU A 325 -13.78 11.90 -21.61
C LEU A 325 -14.74 10.89 -22.27
N ILE A 326 -15.99 10.80 -21.83
CA ILE A 326 -17.00 9.94 -22.46
C ILE A 326 -17.22 10.37 -23.92
N GLU A 327 -17.42 11.66 -24.17
CA GLU A 327 -17.56 12.20 -25.53
C GLU A 327 -16.35 11.85 -26.41
N TYR A 328 -15.13 11.92 -25.85
CA TYR A 328 -13.92 11.50 -26.56
C TYR A 328 -13.92 10.00 -26.87
N LEU A 329 -14.29 9.14 -25.91
CA LEU A 329 -14.36 7.69 -26.12
C LEU A 329 -15.40 7.34 -27.20
N GLU A 330 -16.57 7.96 -27.16
CA GLU A 330 -17.64 7.77 -28.15
C GLU A 330 -17.22 8.24 -29.55
N TYR A 331 -16.64 9.45 -29.65
CA TYR A 331 -16.19 10.02 -30.93
C TYR A 331 -15.14 9.14 -31.62
N ASN A 332 -14.18 8.62 -30.84
CA ASN A 332 -13.11 7.75 -31.34
C ASN A 332 -13.50 6.27 -31.39
N LYS A 333 -14.75 5.93 -31.04
CA LYS A 333 -15.26 4.54 -30.98
C LYS A 333 -14.40 3.63 -30.11
N ILE A 334 -13.85 4.18 -29.03
CA ILE A 334 -13.09 3.41 -28.04
C ILE A 334 -14.07 2.55 -27.24
N MET A 335 -13.69 1.30 -27.01
CA MET A 335 -14.53 0.34 -26.29
C MET A 335 -14.56 0.67 -24.80
N TYR A 336 -15.74 0.86 -24.21
CA TYR A 336 -15.88 1.05 -22.76
C TYR A 336 -17.23 0.57 -22.22
N GLU A 337 -17.29 0.30 -20.92
CA GLU A 337 -18.52 -0.03 -20.19
C GLU A 337 -18.52 0.51 -18.76
N GLU A 338 -19.71 0.85 -18.26
CA GLU A 338 -19.90 1.17 -16.86
C GLU A 338 -19.91 -0.09 -16.00
N ILE A 339 -19.29 0.04 -14.83
CA ILE A 339 -19.17 -1.01 -13.82
C ILE A 339 -20.05 -0.60 -12.64
N TYR A 340 -21.15 -1.30 -12.40
CA TYR A 340 -22.04 -1.04 -11.27
C TYR A 340 -21.62 -1.81 -10.02
#